data_AF-A0A0S3SI80-F1
#
_entry.id   AF-A0A0S3SI80-F1
#
_cell.length_a   1.000
_cell.length_b   1.000
_cell.length_c   1.000
_cell.angle_alpha   90.00
_cell.angle_beta   90.00
_cell.angle_gamma   90.00
#
_symmetry.space_group_name_H-M   'P 1'
#
loop_
_entity.id
_entity.type
_entity.pdbx_description
1 polymer ?
#
loop_
_entity_poly.entity_id
_entity_poly.type
_entity_poly.pdbx_seq_one_letter_code
_entity_poly.pdbx_strand_id
1 'polypeptide(L)'
;MVGMTMTNVFLKPHLILLPSKFLFPNTFKPSLAHTLTTTFFIPHFSTTPLSYGPSLRKGTIPSHSQSQSSQNQNDAVLREEVFTRVFLLAALRVPSAECSALESRLRGHLLNWPRVRNIARVPGDDLDPSLAPLLPQPISGDGEFDNEEERTLISVQRRIHGKADGDGDVLSPVLYRDKLARTFNSRGFVKFRNLAKISRPNRNKKRKKRKEGMEVEDGRRVGQNGFAVVEVVEEEEEDSVAMRKLLGEEFVSSKWRGSTRLLLLDERFAGRGVEELPEAIKAVLKEYAEKNTMLTLELVRCKLTLFYDYWQMTEVLETLLPEGMIVPSTFESVGHIAHLNLREEHLPYKRLIAKVVLDKNRPKIQSVVNKIDSIQNEYRTMQLEVLAGNHSLVTTVVENGLRFQVDLATVYWSSRLGTERQRLLSGFTRKDVVCDVFSGVGPLAISAARIVKRVFANDLNPYAVEYLERNSVLNKLEKKIKVFNMDGRRFIKSLYASDVSQSITQVVMNLPSEAAEFLDAFRGIYKNRPKDGEYTFPMIHVYGFSKARDPEFDFHERIRIALVEVAVNVDVRRVRLVAPGKWMLCASFILPKSVAFANTTVDT
;
A
#
# COMPACT_ATOMS: atom_id res chain seq x y z
N MET A 1 36.41 13.49 -31.15
CA MET A 1 35.85 12.33 -30.44
C MET A 1 36.70 12.10 -29.21
N VAL A 2 36.25 12.61 -28.06
CA VAL A 2 36.95 12.43 -26.78
C VAL A 2 35.91 11.88 -25.82
N GLY A 3 36.19 10.71 -25.24
CA GLY A 3 35.26 9.97 -24.40
C GLY A 3 35.30 10.48 -22.97
N MET A 4 34.19 11.05 -22.49
CA MET A 4 33.93 11.27 -21.06
C MET A 4 33.75 9.92 -20.35
N THR A 5 34.57 9.64 -19.34
CA THR A 5 34.36 8.51 -18.42
C THR A 5 33.47 8.96 -17.26
N MET A 6 32.19 8.56 -17.26
CA MET A 6 31.24 8.83 -16.18
C MET A 6 31.07 7.61 -15.26
N THR A 7 31.07 7.82 -13.94
CA THR A 7 30.82 6.80 -12.90
C THR A 7 29.43 6.98 -12.29
N ASN A 8 28.52 6.03 -12.52
CA ASN A 8 27.10 6.12 -12.14
C ASN A 8 26.77 5.34 -10.86
N VAL A 9 25.95 5.91 -9.96
CA VAL A 9 25.51 5.29 -8.70
C VAL A 9 23.99 5.11 -8.65
N PHE A 10 23.52 3.91 -8.28
CA PHE A 10 22.09 3.64 -8.06
C PHE A 10 21.74 3.49 -6.56
N LEU A 11 20.69 4.18 -6.09
CA LEU A 11 20.16 4.06 -4.73
C LEU A 11 19.10 2.94 -4.62
N LYS A 12 19.25 2.02 -3.65
CA LYS A 12 18.31 0.89 -3.41
C LYS A 12 17.18 1.22 -2.41
N PRO A 13 15.94 0.72 -2.61
CA PRO A 13 14.83 0.93 -1.69
C PRO A 13 14.80 -0.07 -0.51
N HIS A 14 14.29 0.37 0.65
CA HIS A 14 13.76 -0.50 1.70
C HIS A 14 12.35 -0.07 2.12
N LEU A 15 11.51 -1.08 2.35
CA LEU A 15 10.15 -0.99 2.89
C LEU A 15 10.18 -0.51 4.33
N ILE A 16 9.49 0.59 4.61
CA ILE A 16 9.28 1.09 5.97
C ILE A 16 8.05 0.38 6.54
N LEU A 17 8.26 -0.46 7.57
CA LEU A 17 7.20 -0.88 8.48
C LEU A 17 7.01 0.21 9.54
N LEU A 18 5.80 0.77 9.59
CA LEU A 18 5.37 1.65 10.68
C LEU A 18 5.08 0.82 11.95
N PRO A 19 5.65 1.16 13.13
CA PRO A 19 5.22 0.59 14.39
C PRO A 19 3.94 1.30 14.87
N SER A 20 2.86 0.54 14.97
CA SER A 20 1.58 0.93 15.54
C SER A 20 1.59 0.73 17.06
N LYS A 21 1.82 1.76 17.88
CA LYS A 21 1.38 1.82 19.29
C LYS A 21 1.26 3.27 19.77
N PHE A 22 0.04 3.80 19.82
CA PHE A 22 -0.32 4.89 20.74
C PHE A 22 -1.27 4.29 21.79
N LEU A 23 -0.81 4.28 23.03
CA LEU A 23 -1.59 3.96 24.23
C LEU A 23 -2.20 5.27 24.74
N PHE A 24 -3.52 5.31 24.84
CA PHE A 24 -4.25 6.34 25.59
C PHE A 24 -4.34 5.95 27.06
N PRO A 25 -4.27 6.92 27.99
CA PRO A 25 -5.07 6.86 29.20
C PRO A 25 -6.09 8.00 29.23
N ASN A 26 -7.36 7.61 29.35
CA ASN A 26 -8.46 8.46 29.81
C ASN A 26 -8.33 8.68 31.33
N THR A 27 -8.52 9.92 31.80
CA THR A 27 -9.57 10.33 32.75
C THR A 27 -9.31 11.76 33.19
N PHE A 28 -10.28 12.68 33.01
CA PHE A 28 -10.91 13.45 34.10
C PHE A 28 -12.06 14.33 33.52
N LYS A 29 -13.12 14.44 34.30
CA LYS A 29 -14.44 15.04 34.01
C LYS A 29 -14.50 16.54 34.43
N PRO A 30 -15.58 17.28 34.11
CA PRO A 30 -15.53 18.70 33.73
C PRO A 30 -15.79 19.67 34.89
N SER A 31 -15.35 20.92 34.73
CA SER A 31 -15.85 22.05 35.51
C SER A 31 -16.03 23.29 34.63
N LEU A 32 -17.15 23.98 34.86
CA LEU A 32 -17.59 25.22 34.23
C LEU A 32 -16.55 26.34 34.32
N ALA A 33 -16.39 27.11 33.24
CA ALA A 33 -15.99 28.51 33.33
C ALA A 33 -16.41 29.32 32.09
N HIS A 34 -16.85 30.53 32.41
CA HIS A 34 -17.50 31.56 31.62
C HIS A 34 -16.84 31.99 30.30
N THR A 35 -17.70 32.33 29.36
CA THR A 35 -17.50 33.10 28.13
C THR A 35 -16.87 34.47 28.39
N LEU A 36 -15.69 34.71 27.81
CA LEU A 36 -15.17 36.05 27.52
C LEU A 36 -14.60 36.06 26.10
N THR A 37 -15.30 36.75 25.21
CA THR A 37 -14.87 37.07 23.85
C THR A 37 -13.83 38.18 23.89
N THR A 38 -12.57 37.84 23.60
CA THR A 38 -11.51 38.81 23.27
C THR A 38 -11.08 38.60 21.82
N THR A 39 -11.39 39.60 20.99
CA THR A 39 -10.96 39.71 19.60
C THR A 39 -9.46 39.98 19.53
N PHE A 40 -8.67 38.97 19.13
CA PHE A 40 -7.29 39.16 18.71
C PHE A 40 -7.23 39.34 17.19
N PHE A 41 -6.78 40.51 16.74
CA PHE A 41 -6.38 40.75 15.36
C PHE A 41 -5.15 39.88 15.06
N ILE A 42 -5.32 38.89 14.17
CA ILE A 42 -4.22 38.12 13.59
C ILE A 42 -3.77 38.89 12.34
N PRO A 43 -2.51 39.33 12.23
CA PRO A 43 -2.02 39.90 10.99
C PRO A 43 -2.01 38.80 9.93
N HIS A 44 -2.59 39.08 8.76
CA HIS A 44 -2.51 38.24 7.58
C HIS A 44 -1.05 38.11 7.14
N PHE A 45 -0.36 37.08 7.64
CA PHE A 45 0.83 36.57 6.98
C PHE A 45 0.36 35.84 5.72
N SER A 46 0.80 36.31 4.55
CA SER A 46 0.66 35.56 3.31
C SER A 46 1.49 34.28 3.44
N THR A 47 0.84 33.18 3.83
CA THR A 47 1.43 31.85 3.78
C THR A 47 1.40 31.36 2.35
N THR A 48 2.29 31.87 1.50
CA THR A 48 2.77 31.06 0.38
C THR A 48 3.53 29.89 1.02
N PRO A 49 3.08 28.63 0.88
CA PRO A 49 3.87 27.51 1.37
C PRO A 49 5.14 27.49 0.52
N LEU A 50 6.27 27.89 1.11
CA LEU A 50 7.59 27.63 0.54
C LEU A 50 7.64 26.13 0.28
N SER A 51 7.58 25.70 -0.99
CA SER A 51 7.59 24.29 -1.35
C SER A 51 8.99 23.74 -1.05
N TYR A 52 9.19 23.29 0.19
CA TYR A 52 10.40 22.60 0.60
C TYR A 52 10.38 21.20 -0.03
N GLY A 53 11.41 20.88 -0.80
CA GLY A 53 11.51 19.62 -1.53
C GLY A 53 11.60 19.78 -3.06
N PRO A 54 11.92 18.69 -3.76
CA PRO A 54 12.00 18.67 -5.21
C PRO A 54 10.60 18.76 -5.79
N SER A 55 10.47 19.43 -6.93
CA SER A 55 9.21 19.48 -7.68
C SER A 55 9.49 19.37 -9.17
N LEU A 56 8.51 18.92 -9.95
CA LEU A 56 8.60 18.90 -11.41
C LEU A 56 8.72 20.32 -12.03
N ARG A 57 8.49 21.37 -11.23
CA ARG A 57 8.69 22.78 -11.62
C ARG A 57 10.11 23.29 -11.32
N LYS A 58 10.91 22.54 -10.54
CA LYS A 58 12.31 22.86 -10.19
C LYS A 58 13.26 21.87 -10.86
N GLY A 59 14.54 22.23 -10.93
CA GLY A 59 15.59 21.44 -11.58
C GLY A 59 15.60 21.58 -13.10
N THR A 60 16.69 21.17 -13.73
CA THR A 60 16.85 21.24 -15.19
C THR A 60 16.39 19.95 -15.87
N ILE A 61 15.85 20.09 -17.07
CA ILE A 61 15.50 18.96 -17.93
C ILE A 61 16.77 18.58 -18.74
N PRO A 62 17.13 17.29 -18.87
CA PRO A 62 18.27 16.88 -19.68
C PRO A 62 18.12 17.35 -21.15
N SER A 63 19.17 17.99 -21.68
CA SER A 63 19.20 18.64 -23.01
C SER A 63 18.88 17.71 -24.19
N HIS A 64 19.02 16.39 -24.06
CA HIS A 64 18.66 15.43 -25.12
C HIS A 64 17.15 15.27 -25.37
N SER A 65 16.28 15.75 -24.48
CA SER A 65 14.83 15.54 -24.56
C SER A 65 14.03 16.65 -25.26
N GLN A 66 14.70 17.71 -25.73
CA GLN A 66 14.03 18.89 -26.32
C GLN A 66 13.71 18.77 -27.82
N SER A 67 14.05 17.65 -28.49
CA SER A 67 14.05 17.55 -29.95
C SER A 67 12.92 16.69 -30.55
N GLN A 68 11.70 16.67 -29.98
CA GLN A 68 10.54 16.05 -30.65
C GLN A 68 9.20 16.42 -29.99
N SER A 69 8.70 17.64 -30.21
CA SER A 69 7.31 18.03 -29.90
C SER A 69 6.53 18.35 -31.17
N SER A 70 6.12 17.30 -31.89
CA SER A 70 5.03 17.41 -32.86
C SER A 70 4.31 16.07 -33.02
N GLN A 71 2.98 16.17 -32.89
CA GLN A 71 1.92 15.32 -33.45
C GLN A 71 1.36 14.11 -32.67
N ASN A 72 0.01 14.16 -32.62
CA ASN A 72 -1.01 13.14 -32.42
C ASN A 72 -1.29 12.59 -31.01
N GLN A 73 -2.32 13.20 -30.39
CA GLN A 73 -2.83 12.95 -29.03
C GLN A 73 -3.57 11.62 -28.80
N ASN A 74 -3.63 10.69 -29.75
CA ASN A 74 -4.50 9.51 -29.61
C ASN A 74 -3.79 8.18 -29.29
N ASP A 75 -2.45 8.15 -29.24
CA ASP A 75 -1.68 7.08 -28.60
C ASP A 75 -0.51 7.70 -27.83
N ALA A 76 -0.84 8.34 -26.70
CA ALA A 76 0.14 8.97 -25.82
C ALA A 76 0.99 7.90 -25.11
N VAL A 77 2.07 7.46 -25.77
CA VAL A 77 3.15 6.72 -25.13
C VAL A 77 3.73 7.62 -24.04
N LEU A 78 3.60 7.22 -22.77
CA LEU A 78 4.15 7.93 -21.63
C LEU A 78 5.68 8.05 -21.80
N ARG A 79 6.16 9.26 -22.07
CA ARG A 79 7.60 9.56 -22.17
C ARG A 79 8.15 9.84 -20.78
N GLU A 80 8.72 8.82 -20.14
CA GLU A 80 9.27 8.90 -18.78
C GLU A 80 10.36 9.98 -18.63
N GLU A 81 11.09 10.27 -19.71
CA GLU A 81 12.16 11.28 -19.76
C GLU A 81 11.68 12.70 -19.43
N VAL A 82 10.42 13.02 -19.74
CA VAL A 82 9.81 14.34 -19.45
C VAL A 82 9.72 14.59 -17.94
N PHE A 83 9.75 13.52 -17.13
CA PHE A 83 9.75 13.59 -15.67
C PHE A 83 11.15 13.59 -15.07
N THR A 84 12.20 13.46 -15.87
CA THR A 84 13.56 13.53 -15.35
C THR A 84 13.87 14.96 -14.92
N ARG A 85 14.36 15.12 -13.70
CA ARG A 85 14.84 16.41 -13.18
C ARG A 85 16.25 16.26 -12.63
N VAL A 86 17.10 17.19 -13.02
CA VAL A 86 18.49 17.26 -12.59
C VAL A 86 18.65 18.44 -11.62
N PHE A 87 19.27 18.17 -10.48
CA PHE A 87 19.57 19.15 -9.45
C PHE A 87 21.07 19.18 -9.23
N LEU A 88 21.65 20.37 -9.33
CA LEU A 88 23.04 20.61 -8.93
C LEU A 88 23.04 20.85 -7.42
N LEU A 89 23.84 20.08 -6.69
CA LEU A 89 23.95 20.12 -5.24
C LEU A 89 25.42 20.25 -4.86
N ALA A 90 25.68 20.82 -3.69
CA ALA A 90 26.97 20.68 -3.02
C ALA A 90 26.95 19.43 -2.14
N ALA A 91 28.08 18.73 -2.02
CA ALA A 91 28.24 17.63 -1.09
C ALA A 91 29.61 17.66 -0.43
N LEU A 92 29.70 17.16 0.80
CA LEU A 92 30.99 16.92 1.45
C LEU A 92 31.41 15.47 1.15
N ARG A 93 32.55 15.31 0.50
CA ARG A 93 33.22 14.01 0.36
C ARG A 93 34.00 13.74 1.64
N VAL A 94 33.60 12.66 2.31
CA VAL A 94 34.11 12.31 3.64
C VAL A 94 34.59 10.86 3.67
N PRO A 95 35.57 10.52 4.52
CA PRO A 95 35.95 9.13 4.77
C PRO A 95 34.76 8.31 5.25
N SER A 96 34.60 7.09 4.75
CA SER A 96 33.45 6.25 5.10
C SER A 96 33.34 5.94 6.60
N ALA A 97 34.48 5.93 7.32
CA ALA A 97 34.54 5.68 8.76
C ALA A 97 33.89 6.79 9.59
N GLU A 98 33.97 8.03 9.13
CA GLU A 98 33.56 9.21 9.90
C GLU A 98 32.20 9.77 9.47
N CYS A 99 31.68 9.27 8.34
CA CYS A 99 30.42 9.70 7.74
C CYS A 99 29.25 9.74 8.75
N SER A 100 29.14 8.76 9.65
CA SER A 100 28.01 8.72 10.61
C SER A 100 28.10 9.81 11.69
N ALA A 101 29.32 10.14 12.13
CA ALA A 101 29.54 11.19 13.12
C ALA A 101 29.25 12.56 12.49
N LEU A 102 29.75 12.78 11.27
CA LEU A 102 29.53 14.00 10.51
C LEU A 102 28.05 14.17 10.09
N GLU A 103 27.37 13.08 9.71
CA GLU A 103 25.93 13.10 9.41
C GLU A 103 25.12 13.60 10.62
N SER A 104 25.44 13.11 11.81
CA SER A 104 24.74 13.48 13.04
C SER A 104 24.97 14.95 13.41
N ARG A 105 26.22 15.43 13.26
CA ARG A 105 26.60 16.84 13.50
C ARG A 105 25.94 17.80 12.50
N LEU A 106 25.83 17.40 11.24
CA LEU A 106 25.40 18.27 10.14
C LEU A 106 23.94 18.08 9.72
N ARG A 107 23.16 17.24 10.42
CA ARG A 107 21.82 16.81 10.01
C ARG A 107 20.87 17.92 9.56
N GLY A 108 20.93 19.11 10.18
CA GLY A 108 20.10 20.28 9.81
C GLY A 108 20.51 21.00 8.53
N HIS A 109 21.67 20.68 7.97
CA HIS A 109 22.24 21.27 6.76
C HIS A 109 22.33 20.28 5.59
N LEU A 110 21.95 19.02 5.82
CA LEU A 110 21.93 17.98 4.80
C LEU A 110 20.62 17.98 4.01
N LEU A 111 20.67 17.40 2.81
CA LEU A 111 19.51 17.22 1.94
C LEU A 111 18.44 16.37 2.63
N ASN A 112 17.26 16.93 2.83
CA ASN A 112 16.14 16.26 3.49
C ASN A 112 14.94 16.10 2.54
N TRP A 113 15.14 15.36 1.46
CA TRP A 113 14.10 15.10 0.46
C TRP A 113 13.46 13.73 0.65
N PRO A 114 12.12 13.60 0.46
CA PRO A 114 11.45 12.32 0.59
C PRO A 114 12.12 11.25 -0.29
N ARG A 115 12.32 10.04 0.23
CA ARG A 115 12.90 8.90 -0.52
C ARG A 115 14.37 9.07 -0.95
N VAL A 116 14.96 10.26 -0.95
CA VAL A 116 16.39 10.49 -1.20
C VAL A 116 17.15 10.39 0.13
N ARG A 117 18.29 9.71 0.13
CA ARG A 117 19.19 9.71 1.29
C ARG A 117 20.10 10.92 1.21
N ASN A 118 20.37 11.53 2.36
CA ASN A 118 21.42 12.54 2.54
C ASN A 118 22.83 11.99 2.31
N ILE A 119 23.03 10.67 2.37
CA ILE A 119 24.31 10.01 2.08
C ILE A 119 24.26 9.26 0.76
N ALA A 120 25.16 9.60 -0.17
CA ALA A 120 25.43 8.84 -1.39
C ALA A 120 26.79 8.12 -1.32
N ARG A 121 26.92 7.02 -2.06
CA ARG A 121 28.17 6.26 -2.21
C ARG A 121 28.74 6.54 -3.60
N VAL A 122 30.05 6.69 -3.75
CA VAL A 122 30.70 6.84 -5.06
C VAL A 122 31.25 5.47 -5.49
N PRO A 123 30.99 4.97 -6.72
CA PRO A 123 31.46 3.68 -7.19
C PRO A 123 32.92 3.82 -7.64
N GLY A 124 33.79 2.92 -7.20
CA GLY A 124 35.23 2.97 -7.51
C GLY A 124 36.12 3.43 -6.35
N ASP A 125 35.53 3.97 -5.29
CA ASP A 125 36.25 4.34 -4.06
C ASP A 125 36.34 3.19 -3.05
N ASP A 126 35.63 2.08 -3.27
CA ASP A 126 35.70 0.92 -2.37
C ASP A 126 37.09 0.26 -2.49
N LEU A 127 37.87 0.28 -1.40
CA LEU A 127 39.15 -0.43 -1.31
C LEU A 127 38.94 -1.91 -1.61
N ASP A 128 39.76 -2.45 -2.52
CA ASP A 128 39.88 -3.90 -2.68
C ASP A 128 40.28 -4.49 -1.31
N PRO A 129 39.48 -5.42 -0.73
CA PRO A 129 39.78 -6.03 0.55
C PRO A 129 41.19 -6.65 0.63
N SER A 130 41.80 -6.96 -0.51
CA SER A 130 43.16 -7.50 -0.61
C SER A 130 44.27 -6.49 -0.30
N LEU A 131 44.00 -5.18 -0.39
CA LEU A 131 44.98 -4.10 -0.19
C LEU A 131 44.97 -3.50 1.22
N ALA A 132 43.98 -3.87 2.05
CA ALA A 132 43.86 -3.42 3.44
C ALA A 132 45.09 -3.73 4.35
N PRO A 133 45.86 -4.83 4.15
CA PRO A 133 47.04 -5.11 4.97
C PRO A 133 48.26 -4.23 4.68
N LEU A 134 48.25 -3.44 3.59
CA LEU A 134 49.41 -2.66 3.14
C LEU A 134 49.44 -1.21 3.65
N LEU A 135 48.46 -0.81 4.45
CA LEU A 135 48.40 0.52 5.06
C LEU A 135 49.05 0.51 6.47
N PRO A 136 49.77 1.57 6.88
CA PRO A 136 50.39 1.64 8.19
C PRO A 136 49.32 1.55 9.30
N GLN A 137 49.40 0.50 10.11
CA GLN A 137 48.54 0.37 11.30
C GLN A 137 49.03 1.34 12.37
N PRO A 138 48.14 2.03 13.11
CA PRO A 138 48.54 2.75 14.31
C PRO A 138 49.03 1.74 15.35
N ILE A 139 50.16 2.05 15.97
CA ILE A 139 50.87 1.22 16.95
C ILE A 139 49.90 0.82 18.07
N SER A 140 49.64 -0.49 18.17
CA SER A 140 48.87 -1.12 19.24
C SER A 140 49.69 -1.14 20.53
N GLY A 141 49.23 -0.42 21.55
CA GLY A 141 49.63 -0.64 22.94
C GLY A 141 48.72 -1.70 23.55
N ASP A 142 49.30 -2.80 23.99
CA ASP A 142 48.61 -3.91 24.64
C ASP A 142 48.05 -3.48 26.01
N GLY A 143 46.75 -3.68 26.22
CA GLY A 143 46.08 -3.50 27.51
C GLY A 143 44.65 -4.02 27.47
N GLU A 144 44.40 -5.14 28.13
CA GLU A 144 43.07 -5.72 28.37
C GLU A 144 42.20 -4.77 29.21
N PHE A 145 41.11 -4.21 28.65
CA PHE A 145 39.98 -3.67 29.42
C PHE A 145 38.65 -3.86 28.68
N ASP A 146 37.71 -4.55 29.34
CA ASP A 146 36.31 -4.77 28.94
C ASP A 146 35.53 -3.44 28.93
N ASN A 147 34.93 -3.06 27.79
CA ASN A 147 33.93 -1.98 27.75
C ASN A 147 32.81 -2.23 26.70
N GLU A 148 31.55 -2.01 27.09
CA GLU A 148 30.35 -2.25 26.25
C GLU A 148 30.22 -1.29 25.04
N GLU A 149 30.90 -0.14 25.07
CA GLU A 149 30.86 0.86 23.99
C GLU A 149 31.57 0.36 22.71
N GLU A 150 32.62 -0.43 22.86
CA GLU A 150 33.40 -0.95 21.73
C GLU A 150 32.67 -2.09 21.00
N ARG A 151 31.86 -2.88 21.72
CA ARG A 151 30.96 -3.87 21.10
C ARG A 151 29.90 -3.22 20.20
N THR A 152 29.46 -2.01 20.56
CA THR A 152 28.50 -1.24 19.77
C THR A 152 29.16 -0.69 18.50
N LEU A 153 30.38 -0.16 18.60
CA LEU A 153 31.21 0.26 17.46
C LEU A 153 31.52 -0.89 16.50
N ILE A 154 31.90 -2.07 17.00
CA ILE A 154 32.15 -3.26 16.17
C ILE A 154 30.88 -3.73 15.45
N SER A 155 29.72 -3.66 16.09
CA SER A 155 28.43 -4.00 15.46
C SER A 155 28.01 -2.99 14.37
N VAL A 156 28.42 -1.73 14.51
CA VAL A 156 28.21 -0.65 13.52
C VAL A 156 29.21 -0.77 12.36
N GLN A 157 30.48 -1.06 12.63
CA GLN A 157 31.50 -1.36 11.62
C GLN A 157 31.13 -2.57 10.75
N ARG A 158 30.54 -3.62 11.34
CA ARG A 158 30.03 -4.80 10.60
C ARG A 158 28.89 -4.46 9.65
N ARG A 159 28.04 -3.49 10.03
CA ARG A 159 26.95 -2.97 9.20
C ARG A 159 27.45 -2.07 8.05
N ILE A 160 28.62 -1.45 8.23
CA ILE A 160 29.29 -0.57 7.25
C ILE A 160 30.01 -1.38 6.15
N HIS A 161 30.62 -2.53 6.48
CA HIS A 161 31.49 -3.29 5.56
C HIS A 161 30.88 -4.55 4.94
N GLY A 162 29.68 -4.98 5.34
CA GLY A 162 28.97 -6.07 4.66
C GLY A 162 29.67 -7.45 4.70
N LYS A 163 30.47 -7.74 5.73
CA LYS A 163 30.96 -9.11 5.97
C LYS A 163 29.80 -9.99 6.49
N ALA A 164 29.60 -11.14 5.86
CA ALA A 164 28.66 -12.15 6.34
C ALA A 164 29.27 -12.90 7.54
N ASP A 165 28.45 -13.18 8.56
CA ASP A 165 28.85 -13.93 9.75
C ASP A 165 29.21 -15.38 9.37
N GLY A 166 30.49 -15.70 9.40
CA GLY A 166 31.00 -17.05 9.16
C GLY A 166 32.50 -17.03 9.11
N ASP A 167 33.13 -16.91 10.29
CA ASP A 167 34.41 -17.54 10.67
C ASP A 167 34.83 -16.94 12.02
N GLY A 168 34.92 -17.77 13.06
CA GLY A 168 35.66 -17.41 14.27
C GLY A 168 34.92 -17.46 15.60
N ASP A 169 33.98 -16.55 15.91
CA ASP A 169 33.67 -16.25 17.33
C ASP A 169 32.19 -16.13 17.75
N VAL A 170 32.00 -16.18 19.07
CA VAL A 170 30.78 -16.48 19.87
C VAL A 170 29.51 -15.72 19.42
N LEU A 171 28.45 -16.48 19.13
CA LEU A 171 27.16 -15.97 18.65
C LEU A 171 26.30 -15.41 19.79
N SER A 172 25.59 -14.29 19.54
CA SER A 172 24.55 -13.81 20.46
C SER A 172 23.43 -14.86 20.62
N PRO A 173 22.70 -14.92 21.74
CA PRO A 173 21.67 -15.94 21.96
C PRO A 173 20.57 -15.99 20.88
N VAL A 174 20.31 -14.85 20.23
CA VAL A 174 19.33 -14.72 19.14
C VAL A 174 19.90 -15.25 17.82
N LEU A 175 21.17 -14.95 17.51
CA LEU A 175 21.85 -15.45 16.31
C LEU A 175 22.26 -16.92 16.44
N TYR A 176 22.54 -17.38 17.66
CA TYR A 176 22.73 -18.78 18.00
C TYR A 176 21.46 -19.60 17.71
N ARG A 177 20.29 -19.06 18.08
CA ARG A 177 18.98 -19.64 17.74
C ARG A 177 18.71 -19.65 16.23
N ASP A 178 19.05 -18.59 15.51
CA ASP A 178 18.86 -18.52 14.05
C ASP A 178 19.85 -19.44 13.30
N LYS A 179 21.10 -19.56 13.77
CA LYS A 179 22.06 -20.55 13.26
C LYS A 179 21.59 -21.97 13.52
N LEU A 180 21.13 -22.30 14.74
CA LEU A 180 20.54 -23.60 15.07
C LEU A 180 19.34 -23.94 14.18
N ALA A 181 18.49 -22.96 13.86
CA ALA A 181 17.36 -23.15 12.95
C ALA A 181 17.80 -23.42 11.50
N ARG A 182 18.95 -22.87 11.08
CA ARG A 182 19.52 -23.03 9.73
C ARG A 182 20.39 -24.28 9.57
N THR A 183 21.07 -24.72 10.62
CA THR A 183 21.95 -25.90 10.63
C THR A 183 21.25 -27.17 11.15
N PHE A 184 19.93 -27.11 11.37
CA PHE A 184 19.15 -28.24 11.86
C PHE A 184 19.15 -29.40 10.86
N ASN A 185 19.96 -30.43 11.14
CA ASN A 185 19.87 -31.73 10.48
C ASN A 185 18.89 -32.62 11.24
N SER A 186 18.19 -33.50 10.53
CA SER A 186 17.12 -34.36 11.08
C SER A 186 17.61 -35.46 12.03
N ARG A 187 18.87 -35.45 12.50
CA ARG A 187 19.43 -36.46 13.42
C ARG A 187 19.55 -36.00 14.88
N GLY A 188 19.32 -34.73 15.19
CA GLY A 188 19.44 -34.16 16.55
C GLY A 188 18.17 -34.22 17.43
N PHE A 189 17.27 -35.19 17.21
CA PHE A 189 15.89 -35.17 17.73
C PHE A 189 15.69 -35.34 19.25
N VAL A 190 16.77 -35.50 20.04
CA VAL A 190 16.65 -35.94 21.44
C VAL A 190 16.66 -34.78 22.45
N LYS A 191 16.95 -33.52 22.04
CA LYS A 191 17.21 -32.43 23.02
C LYS A 191 16.22 -31.27 23.10
N PHE A 192 15.10 -31.26 22.35
CA PHE A 192 14.16 -30.12 22.43
C PHE A 192 12.70 -30.56 22.54
N ARG A 193 12.21 -30.56 23.78
CA ARG A 193 10.80 -30.73 24.13
C ARG A 193 10.12 -29.37 23.93
N ASN A 194 9.19 -29.28 22.97
CA ASN A 194 8.31 -28.14 22.65
C ASN A 194 8.79 -27.14 21.58
N LEU A 195 8.85 -27.55 20.30
CA LEU A 195 8.62 -26.63 19.18
C LEU A 195 7.87 -27.31 18.04
N ALA A 196 6.54 -27.41 18.20
CA ALA A 196 5.62 -27.60 17.08
C ALA A 196 5.17 -26.23 16.54
N LYS A 197 5.07 -26.13 15.21
CA LYS A 197 4.64 -24.98 14.38
C LYS A 197 5.77 -24.11 13.81
N ILE A 198 6.47 -24.61 12.80
CA ILE A 198 6.76 -23.85 11.56
C ILE A 198 6.86 -24.88 10.43
N SER A 199 5.78 -25.06 9.68
CA SER A 199 5.80 -25.67 8.35
C SER A 199 5.35 -24.63 7.34
N ARG A 200 6.27 -24.21 6.45
CA ARG A 200 5.95 -23.50 5.20
C ARG A 200 6.83 -24.07 4.07
N PRO A 201 6.32 -24.19 2.83
CA PRO A 201 7.01 -24.86 1.73
C PRO A 201 8.09 -23.98 1.06
N ASN A 202 9.05 -24.65 0.43
CA ASN A 202 10.36 -24.16 -0.01
C ASN A 202 10.34 -23.34 -1.33
N ARG A 203 11.20 -22.32 -1.42
CA ARG A 203 11.22 -21.23 -2.43
C ARG A 203 12.12 -21.51 -3.66
N ASN A 204 12.40 -22.78 -3.96
CA ASN A 204 13.43 -23.17 -4.93
C ASN A 204 12.95 -23.48 -6.37
N LYS A 205 11.66 -23.34 -6.70
CA LYS A 205 11.17 -23.59 -8.08
C LYS A 205 11.29 -22.41 -9.06
N LYS A 206 11.70 -21.20 -8.63
CA LYS A 206 11.74 -20.01 -9.51
C LYS A 206 13.08 -19.76 -10.21
N ARG A 207 14.12 -20.54 -9.93
CA ARG A 207 15.49 -20.27 -10.40
C ARG A 207 15.91 -21.09 -11.63
N LYS A 208 15.12 -22.09 -12.05
CA LYS A 208 15.52 -23.02 -13.13
C LYS A 208 14.92 -22.72 -14.52
N LYS A 209 14.09 -21.67 -14.67
CA LYS A 209 13.43 -21.33 -15.96
C LYS A 209 13.96 -20.06 -16.64
N ARG A 210 15.14 -19.57 -16.22
CA ARG A 210 15.75 -18.31 -16.71
C ARG A 210 17.15 -18.49 -17.31
N LYS A 211 17.60 -19.73 -17.51
CA LYS A 211 18.98 -20.04 -17.90
C LYS A 211 19.14 -20.67 -19.28
N GLU A 212 18.14 -20.53 -20.15
CA GLU A 212 18.26 -20.88 -21.57
C GLU A 212 17.64 -19.76 -22.39
N GLY A 213 18.47 -19.09 -23.20
CA GLY A 213 18.03 -18.08 -24.17
C GLY A 213 18.91 -16.82 -24.22
N MET A 214 19.75 -16.77 -25.27
CA MET A 214 20.33 -15.59 -25.94
C MET A 214 21.49 -14.83 -25.29
N GLU A 215 22.67 -15.04 -25.88
CA GLU A 215 23.74 -14.05 -26.04
C GLU A 215 23.21 -12.87 -26.84
N VAL A 216 23.28 -11.66 -26.28
CA VAL A 216 23.14 -10.38 -27.01
C VAL A 216 24.06 -9.36 -26.34
N GLU A 217 24.71 -8.59 -27.21
CA GLU A 217 25.72 -7.55 -27.02
C GLU A 217 25.50 -6.53 -25.88
N ASP A 218 26.63 -5.93 -25.53
CA ASP A 218 26.88 -4.92 -24.53
C ASP A 218 25.92 -3.72 -24.61
N GLY A 219 24.95 -3.71 -23.70
CA GLY A 219 24.03 -2.60 -23.46
C GLY A 219 23.87 -2.40 -21.97
N ARG A 220 24.33 -1.25 -21.47
CA ARG A 220 24.24 -0.76 -20.08
C ARG A 220 22.92 -1.18 -19.41
N ARG A 221 22.96 -2.25 -18.60
CA ARG A 221 21.83 -2.68 -17.79
C ARG A 221 21.69 -1.76 -16.58
N VAL A 222 20.85 -0.73 -16.72
CA VAL A 222 20.28 0.03 -15.61
C VAL A 222 19.62 -0.96 -14.65
N GLY A 223 20.07 -0.99 -13.39
CA GLY A 223 19.49 -1.83 -12.37
C GLY A 223 18.02 -1.46 -12.14
N GLN A 224 17.14 -2.47 -12.12
CA GLN A 224 15.73 -2.30 -11.74
C GLN A 224 15.65 -1.52 -10.42
N ASN A 225 15.08 -0.31 -10.46
CA ASN A 225 14.69 0.57 -9.34
C ASN A 225 15.70 1.63 -8.86
N GLY A 226 16.53 2.20 -9.75
CA GLY A 226 17.22 3.46 -9.45
C GLY A 226 16.33 4.67 -9.74
N PHE A 227 15.51 5.12 -8.78
CA PHE A 227 14.67 6.32 -8.97
C PHE A 227 15.45 7.64 -8.88
N ALA A 228 16.70 7.57 -8.38
CA ALA A 228 17.61 8.69 -8.27
C ALA A 228 19.05 8.21 -8.50
N VAL A 229 19.86 9.03 -9.16
CA VAL A 229 21.29 8.84 -9.42
C VAL A 229 22.03 10.09 -8.98
N VAL A 230 23.18 9.92 -8.32
CA VAL A 230 24.08 11.01 -7.94
C VAL A 230 25.39 10.83 -8.68
N GLU A 231 25.80 11.86 -9.43
CA GLU A 231 27.06 11.92 -10.19
C GLU A 231 27.92 13.06 -9.61
N VAL A 232 29.21 12.83 -9.40
CA VAL A 232 30.15 13.91 -9.04
C VAL A 232 30.54 14.63 -10.33
N VAL A 233 30.50 15.96 -10.33
CA VAL A 233 30.93 16.77 -11.47
C VAL A 233 32.41 17.07 -11.29
N GLU A 234 33.26 16.43 -12.09
CA GLU A 234 34.67 16.78 -12.21
C GLU A 234 34.77 17.96 -13.20
N GLU A 235 35.22 19.13 -12.73
CA GLU A 235 35.46 20.28 -13.60
C GLU A 235 36.83 20.12 -14.27
N GLU A 236 36.83 20.01 -15.60
CA GLU A 236 38.04 20.19 -16.40
C GLU A 236 38.43 21.68 -16.38
N GLU A 237 39.44 21.98 -15.56
CA GLU A 237 40.47 23.02 -15.74
C GLU A 237 40.07 24.38 -16.35
N GLU A 238 39.40 25.24 -15.57
CA GLU A 238 39.61 26.70 -15.71
C GLU A 238 39.88 27.39 -14.36
N ASP A 239 39.23 26.94 -13.27
CA ASP A 239 39.43 27.50 -11.92
C ASP A 239 40.73 27.03 -11.22
N SER A 240 41.43 26.03 -11.78
CA SER A 240 42.69 25.52 -11.22
C SER A 240 43.81 26.57 -11.26
N VAL A 241 43.73 27.55 -12.16
CA VAL A 241 44.75 28.61 -12.31
C VAL A 241 44.60 29.69 -11.23
N ALA A 242 43.36 30.01 -10.83
CA ALA A 242 43.09 31.00 -9.80
C ALA A 242 43.49 30.49 -8.40
N MET A 243 43.22 29.21 -8.11
CA MET A 243 43.58 28.58 -6.83
C MET A 243 45.08 28.23 -6.71
N ARG A 244 45.76 27.88 -7.80
CA ARG A 244 47.23 27.70 -7.80
C ARG A 244 47.99 28.99 -7.44
N LYS A 245 47.44 30.17 -7.76
CA LYS A 245 48.05 31.47 -7.42
C LYS A 245 47.89 31.88 -5.95
N LEU A 246 46.95 31.29 -5.21
CA LEU A 246 46.63 31.67 -3.84
C LEU A 246 47.20 30.73 -2.77
N LEU A 247 47.44 29.45 -3.08
CA LEU A 247 47.82 28.43 -2.09
C LEU A 247 49.15 27.70 -2.35
N GLY A 248 49.92 28.07 -3.38
CA GLY A 248 51.22 27.48 -3.68
C GLY A 248 51.16 26.20 -4.52
N GLU A 249 52.28 25.85 -5.17
CA GLU A 249 52.39 24.84 -6.24
C GLU A 249 52.20 23.37 -5.79
N GLU A 250 51.87 23.09 -4.53
CA GLU A 250 51.69 21.72 -4.01
C GLU A 250 50.27 21.15 -4.19
N PHE A 251 49.30 21.94 -4.65
CA PHE A 251 47.94 21.46 -4.95
C PHE A 251 47.84 20.82 -6.34
N VAL A 252 48.48 19.67 -6.51
CA VAL A 252 48.16 18.73 -7.59
C VAL A 252 46.90 17.97 -7.18
N SER A 253 45.90 17.92 -8.08
CA SER A 253 44.67 17.13 -7.94
C SER A 253 44.99 15.69 -7.51
N SER A 254 44.91 15.43 -6.21
CA SER A 254 45.15 14.11 -5.67
C SER A 254 43.85 13.34 -5.78
N LYS A 255 43.81 12.36 -6.70
CA LYS A 255 42.73 11.37 -6.74
C LYS A 255 42.59 10.78 -5.34
N TRP A 256 41.43 10.98 -4.72
CA TRP A 256 41.12 10.48 -3.39
C TRP A 256 41.51 8.99 -3.28
N ARG A 257 42.22 8.62 -2.20
CA ARG A 257 42.58 7.22 -1.94
C ARG A 257 41.73 6.68 -0.80
N GLY A 258 40.88 5.69 -1.08
CA GLY A 258 40.11 4.96 -0.07
C GLY A 258 38.59 5.17 -0.14
N SER A 259 37.84 4.46 0.72
CA SER A 259 36.37 4.46 0.69
C SER A 259 35.78 5.79 1.19
N THR A 260 34.96 6.41 0.35
CA THR A 260 34.30 7.68 0.64
C THR A 260 32.78 7.60 0.71
N ARG A 261 32.18 8.62 1.29
CA ARG A 261 30.75 8.91 1.25
C ARG A 261 30.55 10.37 0.89
N LEU A 262 29.45 10.67 0.21
CA LEU A 262 29.02 12.03 -0.07
C LEU A 262 27.89 12.39 0.88
N LEU A 263 28.10 13.40 1.73
CA LEU A 263 27.06 14.04 2.51
C LEU A 263 26.45 15.15 1.65
N LEU A 264 25.29 14.87 1.05
CA LEU A 264 24.55 15.82 0.21
C LEU A 264 24.06 16.97 1.08
N LEU A 265 24.46 18.19 0.74
CA LEU A 265 24.01 19.40 1.41
C LEU A 265 22.62 19.80 0.91
N ASP A 266 21.90 20.58 1.72
CA ASP A 266 20.61 21.16 1.32
C ASP A 266 20.75 21.97 0.02
N GLU A 267 19.72 21.91 -0.84
CA GLU A 267 19.67 22.55 -2.16
C GLU A 267 20.07 24.04 -2.11
N ARG A 268 19.79 24.75 -1.01
CA ARG A 268 20.11 26.17 -0.83
C ARG A 268 21.62 26.49 -0.84
N PHE A 269 22.46 25.48 -0.65
CA PHE A 269 23.91 25.60 -0.67
C PHE A 269 24.53 25.22 -2.01
N ALA A 270 23.72 24.89 -3.02
CA ALA A 270 24.22 24.62 -4.37
C ALA A 270 24.97 25.83 -4.94
N GLY A 271 26.15 25.59 -5.51
CA GLY A 271 26.99 26.62 -6.14
C GLY A 271 27.71 27.58 -5.18
N ARG A 272 27.52 27.45 -3.87
CA ARG A 272 28.20 28.28 -2.87
C ARG A 272 29.62 27.79 -2.59
N GLY A 273 30.56 28.72 -2.48
CA GLY A 273 31.92 28.44 -1.97
C GLY A 273 31.94 28.19 -0.47
N VAL A 274 33.07 27.71 0.05
CA VAL A 274 33.24 27.39 1.48
C VAL A 274 32.89 28.57 2.40
N GLU A 275 33.20 29.80 1.97
CA GLU A 275 32.94 31.03 2.72
C GLU A 275 31.47 31.37 2.92
N GLU A 276 30.56 30.82 2.11
CA GLU A 276 29.12 31.07 2.22
C GLU A 276 28.35 29.92 2.88
N LEU A 277 29.05 28.87 3.33
CA LEU A 277 28.43 27.75 4.01
C LEU A 277 28.10 28.08 5.48
N PRO A 278 27.14 27.36 6.10
CA PRO A 278 26.84 27.50 7.53
C PRO A 278 28.08 27.29 8.41
N GLU A 279 28.14 28.01 9.53
CA GLU A 279 29.26 27.97 10.46
C GLU A 279 29.57 26.55 10.97
N ALA A 280 28.53 25.72 11.14
CA ALA A 280 28.69 24.31 11.50
C ALA A 280 29.50 23.50 10.46
N ILE A 281 29.33 23.78 9.17
CA ILE A 281 30.09 23.12 8.10
C ILE A 281 31.52 23.66 8.04
N LYS A 282 31.68 24.99 8.15
CA LYS A 282 33.00 25.63 8.19
C LYS A 282 33.86 25.14 9.36
N ALA A 283 33.27 25.03 10.55
CA ALA A 283 33.95 24.52 11.74
C ALA A 283 34.44 23.08 11.54
N VAL A 284 33.63 22.22 10.90
CA VAL A 284 34.04 20.86 10.52
C VAL A 284 35.20 20.90 9.52
N LEU A 285 35.12 21.69 8.46
CA LEU A 285 36.21 21.77 7.47
C LEU A 285 37.53 22.26 8.11
N LYS A 286 37.45 23.27 8.98
CA LYS A 286 38.61 23.83 9.70
C LYS A 286 39.23 22.83 10.68
N GLU A 287 38.41 22.15 11.48
CA GLU A 287 38.85 21.10 12.44
C GLU A 287 39.68 20.02 11.74
N TYR A 288 39.27 19.63 10.53
CA TYR A 288 39.94 18.59 9.75
C TYR A 288 41.17 19.09 9.01
N ALA A 289 41.17 20.35 8.56
CA ALA A 289 42.37 20.99 8.02
C ALA A 289 43.47 21.11 9.07
N GLU A 290 43.13 21.43 10.31
CA GLU A 290 44.08 21.59 11.42
C GLU A 290 44.64 20.25 11.94
N LYS A 291 43.86 19.16 11.84
CA LYS A 291 44.27 17.83 12.33
C LYS A 291 45.27 17.08 11.45
N ASN A 292 45.71 17.66 10.33
CA ASN A 292 46.77 17.13 9.44
C ASN A 292 46.65 15.62 9.14
N THR A 293 45.42 15.12 9.05
CA THR A 293 45.14 13.71 8.78
C THR A 293 45.14 13.52 7.25
N MET A 294 45.71 12.43 6.72
CA MET A 294 45.74 12.10 5.27
C MET A 294 44.34 11.99 4.59
N LEU A 295 43.27 12.33 5.29
CA LEU A 295 41.87 12.22 4.90
C LEU A 295 41.24 13.62 4.85
N THR A 296 41.56 14.38 3.79
CA THR A 296 41.09 15.76 3.61
C THR A 296 39.62 15.78 3.22
N LEU A 297 38.74 16.33 4.06
CA LEU A 297 37.35 16.62 3.66
C LEU A 297 37.34 17.52 2.42
N GLU A 298 36.56 17.14 1.41
CA GLU A 298 36.50 17.88 0.14
C GLU A 298 35.05 18.32 -0.15
N LEU A 299 34.88 19.60 -0.50
CA LEU A 299 33.59 20.10 -0.99
C LEU A 299 33.50 19.82 -2.49
N VAL A 300 32.56 18.96 -2.89
CA VAL A 300 32.37 18.53 -4.27
C VAL A 300 31.01 18.98 -4.82
N ARG A 301 30.98 19.28 -6.12
CA ARG A 301 29.74 19.54 -6.86
C ARG A 301 29.14 18.21 -7.34
N CYS A 302 27.86 18.03 -7.07
CA CYS A 302 27.13 16.80 -7.40
C CYS A 302 25.91 17.11 -8.27
N LYS A 303 25.59 16.19 -9.17
CA LYS A 303 24.40 16.18 -9.99
C LYS A 303 23.48 15.07 -9.52
N LEU A 304 22.40 15.45 -8.83
CA LEU A 304 21.32 14.55 -8.44
C LEU A 304 20.26 14.51 -9.53
N THR A 305 20.14 13.37 -10.21
CA THR A 305 19.12 13.13 -11.24
C THR A 305 17.99 12.30 -10.65
N LEU A 306 16.77 12.84 -10.64
CA LEU A 306 15.54 12.16 -10.23
C LEU A 306 14.77 11.71 -11.48
N PHE A 307 14.35 10.44 -11.51
CA PHE A 307 13.64 9.83 -12.64
C PHE A 307 12.14 9.70 -12.38
N TYR A 308 11.39 9.25 -13.39
CA TYR A 308 9.95 9.00 -13.31
C TYR A 308 9.52 8.31 -12.01
N ASP A 309 10.19 7.23 -11.60
CA ASP A 309 9.86 6.43 -10.41
C ASP A 309 9.93 7.19 -9.08
N TYR A 310 10.60 8.34 -9.02
CA TYR A 310 10.67 9.20 -7.84
C TYR A 310 9.33 9.89 -7.55
N TRP A 311 8.63 10.32 -8.60
CA TRP A 311 7.41 11.12 -8.48
C TRP A 311 6.20 10.29 -8.07
N GLN A 312 5.33 10.89 -7.26
CA GLN A 312 4.07 10.29 -6.87
C GLN A 312 3.10 10.23 -8.06
N MET A 313 2.13 9.30 -7.98
CA MET A 313 1.10 9.14 -9.00
C MET A 313 0.36 10.44 -9.28
N THR A 314 -0.04 11.17 -8.23
CA THR A 314 -0.78 12.42 -8.35
C THR A 314 0.04 13.49 -9.08
N GLU A 315 1.31 13.70 -8.70
CA GLU A 315 2.18 14.70 -9.34
C GLU A 315 2.39 14.42 -10.84
N VAL A 316 2.56 13.15 -11.19
CA VAL A 316 2.69 12.71 -12.57
C VAL A 316 1.40 12.99 -13.35
N LEU A 317 0.24 12.63 -12.79
CA LEU A 317 -1.05 12.85 -13.45
C LEU A 317 -1.38 14.34 -13.56
N GLU A 318 -1.11 15.16 -12.55
CA GLU A 318 -1.27 16.62 -12.60
C GLU A 318 -0.48 17.27 -13.72
N THR A 319 0.69 16.70 -14.05
CA THR A 319 1.54 17.21 -15.14
C THR A 319 1.08 16.75 -16.52
N LEU A 320 0.45 15.57 -16.61
CA LEU A 320 0.02 14.96 -17.87
C LEU A 320 -1.37 15.38 -18.32
N LEU A 321 -2.23 15.70 -17.36
CA LEU A 321 -3.62 16.01 -17.59
C LEU A 321 -3.82 17.52 -17.82
N PRO A 322 -4.85 17.95 -18.57
CA PRO A 322 -5.11 19.37 -18.80
C PRO A 322 -5.27 20.18 -17.51
N GLU A 323 -4.83 21.44 -17.53
CA GLU A 323 -5.00 22.35 -16.40
C GLU A 323 -6.48 22.49 -16.00
N GLY A 324 -6.76 22.46 -14.70
CA GLY A 324 -8.12 22.55 -14.16
C GLY A 324 -8.88 21.23 -14.10
N MET A 325 -8.38 20.15 -14.71
CA MET A 325 -9.02 18.83 -14.62
C MET A 325 -8.74 18.17 -13.26
N ILE A 326 -9.77 17.57 -12.66
CA ILE A 326 -9.65 16.92 -11.35
C ILE A 326 -8.88 15.60 -11.50
N VAL A 327 -7.73 15.48 -10.85
CA VAL A 327 -6.92 14.26 -10.96
C VAL A 327 -7.57 13.07 -10.27
N PRO A 328 -7.75 11.92 -10.95
CA PRO A 328 -8.26 10.69 -10.34
C PRO A 328 -7.20 10.06 -9.44
N SER A 329 -7.14 10.50 -8.19
CA SER A 329 -6.13 10.07 -7.20
C SER A 329 -6.49 8.79 -6.45
N THR A 330 -7.74 8.32 -6.52
CA THR A 330 -8.23 7.15 -5.78
C THR A 330 -8.85 6.11 -6.70
N PHE A 331 -8.66 4.84 -6.34
CA PHE A 331 -9.23 3.70 -7.04
C PHE A 331 -9.55 2.57 -6.07
N GLU A 332 -10.46 1.67 -6.45
CA GLU A 332 -10.74 0.47 -5.66
C GLU A 332 -9.77 -0.64 -6.04
N SER A 333 -9.15 -1.28 -5.03
CA SER A 333 -8.31 -2.45 -5.26
C SER A 333 -9.10 -3.74 -5.00
N VAL A 334 -9.11 -4.63 -5.99
CA VAL A 334 -9.68 -5.98 -5.88
C VAL A 334 -8.58 -7.00 -6.17
N GLY A 335 -7.90 -7.45 -5.11
CA GLY A 335 -6.69 -8.25 -5.23
C GLY A 335 -5.60 -7.49 -6.00
N HIS A 336 -5.21 -7.98 -7.18
CA HIS A 336 -4.22 -7.33 -8.04
C HIS A 336 -4.82 -6.38 -9.10
N ILE A 337 -6.14 -6.22 -9.12
CA ILE A 337 -6.85 -5.39 -10.10
C ILE A 337 -7.15 -4.03 -9.47
N ALA A 338 -6.78 -2.95 -10.15
CA ALA A 338 -7.19 -1.59 -9.83
C ALA A 338 -8.42 -1.22 -10.67
N HIS A 339 -9.53 -0.91 -10.00
CA HIS A 339 -10.78 -0.51 -10.61
C HIS A 339 -10.95 1.01 -10.51
N LEU A 340 -10.84 1.67 -11.67
CA LEU A 340 -11.05 3.10 -11.85
C LEU A 340 -12.53 3.41 -12.09
N ASN A 341 -12.93 4.61 -11.67
CA ASN A 341 -14.24 5.19 -11.99
C ASN A 341 -14.00 6.53 -12.70
N LEU A 342 -13.65 6.45 -13.97
CA LEU A 342 -13.32 7.62 -14.78
C LEU A 342 -14.60 8.38 -15.14
N ARG A 343 -14.52 9.72 -15.11
CA ARG A 343 -15.58 10.62 -15.55
C ARG A 343 -15.43 10.87 -17.04
N GLU A 344 -16.45 11.44 -17.68
CA GLU A 344 -16.44 11.78 -19.11
C GLU A 344 -15.20 12.61 -19.50
N GLU A 345 -14.85 13.62 -18.67
CA GLU A 345 -13.65 14.45 -18.82
C GLU A 345 -12.32 13.64 -18.83
N HIS A 346 -12.28 12.49 -18.15
CA HIS A 346 -11.10 11.63 -18.09
C HIS A 346 -11.00 10.63 -19.24
N LEU A 347 -12.11 10.32 -19.93
CA LEU A 347 -12.15 9.25 -20.94
C LEU A 347 -11.13 9.41 -22.07
N PRO A 348 -10.86 10.62 -22.59
CA PRO A 348 -9.81 10.82 -23.60
C PRO A 348 -8.41 10.38 -23.11
N TYR A 349 -8.17 10.46 -21.80
CA TYR A 349 -6.87 10.15 -21.16
C TYR A 349 -6.87 8.78 -20.46
N LYS A 350 -7.89 7.95 -20.64
CA LYS A 350 -8.08 6.72 -19.85
C LYS A 350 -6.90 5.76 -19.87
N ARG A 351 -6.28 5.56 -21.04
CA ARG A 351 -5.10 4.69 -21.20
C ARG A 351 -3.86 5.26 -20.52
N LEU A 352 -3.67 6.58 -20.61
CA LEU A 352 -2.56 7.29 -19.98
C LEU A 352 -2.68 7.21 -18.45
N ILE A 353 -3.86 7.52 -17.92
CA ILE A 353 -4.17 7.40 -16.48
C ILE A 353 -3.91 5.96 -16.01
N ALA A 354 -4.43 4.97 -16.75
CA ALA A 354 -4.26 3.57 -16.39
C ALA A 354 -2.79 3.11 -16.42
N LYS A 355 -1.98 3.58 -17.38
CA LYS A 355 -0.54 3.30 -17.44
C LYS A 355 0.17 3.83 -16.19
N VAL A 356 -0.09 5.08 -15.82
CA VAL A 356 0.50 5.70 -14.62
C VAL A 356 0.09 4.95 -13.35
N VAL A 357 -1.21 4.64 -13.19
CA VAL A 357 -1.71 3.84 -12.06
C VAL A 357 -1.03 2.47 -12.00
N LEU A 358 -0.87 1.81 -13.15
CA LEU A 358 -0.21 0.50 -13.20
C LEU A 358 1.27 0.60 -12.78
N ASP A 359 2.02 1.54 -13.34
CA ASP A 359 3.45 1.68 -13.06
C ASP A 359 3.71 2.02 -11.60
N LYS A 360 2.96 2.98 -11.05
CA LYS A 360 3.14 3.47 -9.68
C LYS A 360 2.72 2.48 -8.59
N ASN A 361 1.96 1.44 -8.95
CA ASN A 361 1.44 0.46 -7.99
C ASN A 361 1.95 -0.98 -8.22
N ARG A 362 2.89 -1.19 -9.14
CA ARG A 362 3.56 -2.48 -9.33
C ARG A 362 4.44 -2.85 -8.11
N PRO A 363 4.61 -4.15 -7.82
CA PRO A 363 4.02 -5.32 -8.49
C PRO A 363 2.65 -5.71 -7.92
N LYS A 364 2.09 -4.93 -6.99
CA LYS A 364 0.83 -5.25 -6.29
C LYS A 364 -0.35 -5.21 -7.28
N ILE A 365 -0.41 -4.16 -8.08
CA ILE A 365 -1.37 -4.03 -9.16
C ILE A 365 -0.75 -4.58 -10.44
N GLN A 366 -1.50 -5.43 -11.15
CA GLN A 366 -1.09 -6.04 -12.41
C GLN A 366 -2.05 -5.71 -13.56
N SER A 367 -3.27 -5.29 -13.24
CA SER A 367 -4.31 -4.93 -14.20
C SER A 367 -5.03 -3.68 -13.73
N VAL A 368 -5.32 -2.78 -14.65
CA VAL A 368 -6.12 -1.58 -14.40
C VAL A 368 -7.33 -1.63 -15.31
N VAL A 369 -8.51 -1.49 -14.71
CA VAL A 369 -9.80 -1.58 -15.40
C VAL A 369 -10.61 -0.32 -15.14
N ASN A 370 -11.52 0.00 -16.05
CA ASN A 370 -12.52 1.03 -15.86
C ASN A 370 -13.92 0.47 -16.08
N LYS A 371 -14.89 1.04 -15.39
CA LYS A 371 -16.30 0.68 -15.55
C LYS A 371 -16.89 1.41 -16.74
N ILE A 372 -17.49 0.67 -17.66
CA ILE A 372 -18.06 1.21 -18.91
C ILE A 372 -19.50 1.69 -18.70
N ASP A 373 -20.31 0.92 -17.97
CA ASP A 373 -21.74 1.21 -17.81
C ASP A 373 -22.23 0.93 -16.37
N SER A 374 -23.34 1.58 -16.02
CA SER A 374 -24.18 1.29 -14.87
C SER A 374 -24.58 -0.19 -14.80
N ILE A 375 -24.74 -0.69 -13.58
CA ILE A 375 -25.09 -2.10 -13.35
C ILE A 375 -26.59 -2.25 -13.64
N GLN A 376 -26.95 -2.85 -14.77
CA GLN A 376 -28.35 -3.00 -15.19
C GLN A 376 -28.79 -4.46 -15.43
N ASN A 377 -27.91 -5.44 -15.23
CA ASN A 377 -28.28 -6.85 -15.44
C ASN A 377 -28.68 -7.57 -14.14
N GLU A 378 -29.47 -8.64 -14.28
CA GLU A 378 -30.00 -9.46 -13.17
C GLU A 378 -28.89 -10.01 -12.26
N TYR A 379 -27.73 -10.34 -12.83
CA TYR A 379 -26.57 -10.87 -12.09
C TYR A 379 -25.66 -9.79 -11.50
N ARG A 380 -25.97 -8.51 -11.74
CA ARG A 380 -25.23 -7.35 -11.28
C ARG A 380 -23.74 -7.34 -11.65
N THR A 381 -23.37 -7.99 -12.76
CA THR A 381 -21.99 -7.98 -13.26
C THR A 381 -21.67 -6.61 -13.84
N MET A 382 -20.45 -6.15 -13.62
CA MET A 382 -19.99 -4.86 -14.14
C MET A 382 -19.39 -5.07 -15.53
N GLN A 383 -19.79 -4.26 -16.50
CA GLN A 383 -19.05 -4.19 -17.76
C GLN A 383 -17.75 -3.41 -17.53
N LEU A 384 -16.63 -4.12 -17.61
CA LEU A 384 -15.30 -3.60 -17.33
C LEU A 384 -14.47 -3.61 -18.60
N GLU A 385 -13.82 -2.48 -18.91
CA GLU A 385 -12.77 -2.42 -19.91
C GLU A 385 -11.40 -2.56 -19.23
N VAL A 386 -10.54 -3.42 -19.77
CA VAL A 386 -9.13 -3.48 -19.35
C VAL A 386 -8.39 -2.33 -20.04
N LEU A 387 -7.84 -1.41 -19.25
CA LEU A 387 -7.12 -0.25 -19.76
C LEU A 387 -5.61 -0.46 -19.80
N ALA A 388 -5.06 -1.25 -18.88
CA ALA A 388 -3.62 -1.56 -18.85
C ALA A 388 -3.33 -2.87 -18.10
N GLY A 389 -2.22 -3.53 -18.47
CA GLY A 389 -1.69 -4.69 -17.74
C GLY A 389 -2.21 -6.04 -18.22
N ASN A 390 -2.44 -6.97 -17.29
CA ASN A 390 -2.97 -8.31 -17.62
C ASN A 390 -4.47 -8.21 -17.95
N HIS A 391 -4.91 -8.99 -18.93
CA HIS A 391 -6.30 -9.04 -19.38
C HIS A 391 -7.19 -9.97 -18.54
N SER A 392 -6.60 -10.81 -17.68
CA SER A 392 -7.36 -11.66 -16.75
C SER A 392 -8.04 -10.84 -15.64
N LEU A 393 -9.35 -10.98 -15.50
CA LEU A 393 -10.16 -10.39 -14.43
C LEU A 393 -10.38 -11.32 -13.22
N VAL A 394 -9.81 -12.54 -13.29
CA VAL A 394 -9.77 -13.48 -12.17
C VAL A 394 -8.72 -13.05 -11.16
N THR A 395 -9.10 -12.87 -9.91
CA THR A 395 -8.23 -12.39 -8.84
C THR A 395 -8.53 -13.06 -7.50
N THR A 396 -7.65 -12.88 -6.52
CA THR A 396 -7.85 -13.32 -5.14
C THR A 396 -7.83 -12.12 -4.21
N VAL A 397 -8.91 -11.95 -3.46
CA VAL A 397 -9.08 -10.92 -2.45
C VAL A 397 -8.88 -11.53 -1.07
N VAL A 398 -8.20 -10.81 -0.18
CA VAL A 398 -8.07 -11.18 1.23
C VAL A 398 -8.87 -10.19 2.05
N GLU A 399 -9.88 -10.67 2.75
CA GLU A 399 -10.68 -9.87 3.67
C GLU A 399 -10.78 -10.59 5.01
N ASN A 400 -10.38 -9.95 6.11
CA ASN A 400 -10.48 -10.49 7.47
C ASN A 400 -9.82 -11.87 7.65
N GLY A 401 -8.72 -12.11 6.92
CA GLY A 401 -7.98 -13.37 6.92
C GLY A 401 -8.63 -14.49 6.09
N LEU A 402 -9.77 -14.25 5.46
CA LEU A 402 -10.40 -15.14 4.49
C LEU A 402 -9.95 -14.79 3.07
N ARG A 403 -9.89 -15.80 2.21
CA ARG A 403 -9.49 -15.65 0.80
C ARG A 403 -10.68 -15.90 -0.10
N PHE A 404 -10.91 -14.99 -1.05
CA PHE A 404 -11.99 -15.08 -2.01
C PHE A 404 -11.40 -15.02 -3.41
N GLN A 405 -11.58 -16.08 -4.18
CA GLN A 405 -11.40 -16.06 -5.61
C GLN A 405 -12.65 -15.46 -6.24
N VAL A 406 -12.44 -14.53 -7.16
CA VAL A 406 -13.51 -13.83 -7.87
C VAL A 406 -13.07 -13.58 -9.31
N ASP A 407 -14.04 -13.60 -10.22
CA ASP A 407 -13.86 -13.09 -11.58
C ASP A 407 -14.77 -11.88 -11.79
N LEU A 408 -14.16 -10.70 -11.87
CA LEU A 408 -14.90 -9.45 -11.97
C LEU A 408 -15.71 -9.32 -13.27
N ALA A 409 -15.45 -10.15 -14.28
CA ALA A 409 -16.26 -10.18 -15.51
C ALA A 409 -17.62 -10.87 -15.29
N THR A 410 -17.68 -11.85 -14.38
CA THR A 410 -18.84 -12.76 -14.26
C THR A 410 -19.57 -12.64 -12.93
N VAL A 411 -19.00 -11.97 -11.92
CA VAL A 411 -19.61 -11.83 -10.59
C VAL A 411 -19.52 -10.40 -10.04
N TYR A 412 -20.44 -10.06 -9.14
CA TYR A 412 -20.36 -8.81 -8.37
C TYR A 412 -19.45 -8.95 -7.14
N TRP A 413 -18.54 -8.00 -6.96
CA TRP A 413 -17.73 -7.83 -5.75
C TRP A 413 -17.58 -6.36 -5.37
N SER A 414 -17.54 -6.07 -4.06
CA SER A 414 -17.23 -4.74 -3.54
C SER A 414 -16.44 -4.86 -2.24
N SER A 415 -15.19 -4.39 -2.27
CA SER A 415 -14.30 -4.34 -1.10
C SER A 415 -14.76 -3.25 -0.11
N ARG A 416 -15.49 -2.24 -0.58
CA ARG A 416 -16.01 -1.13 0.25
C ARG A 416 -17.05 -1.53 1.30
N LEU A 417 -17.58 -2.75 1.22
CA LEU A 417 -18.60 -3.26 2.15
C LEU A 417 -18.01 -4.10 3.29
N GLY A 418 -16.68 -4.20 3.39
CA GLY A 418 -16.01 -5.02 4.42
C GLY A 418 -16.37 -4.61 5.85
N THR A 419 -16.40 -3.31 6.15
CA THR A 419 -16.78 -2.79 7.48
C THR A 419 -18.23 -3.11 7.84
N GLU A 420 -19.14 -3.01 6.86
CA GLU A 420 -20.55 -3.33 7.08
C GLU A 420 -20.77 -4.83 7.31
N ARG A 421 -20.04 -5.68 6.58
CA ARG A 421 -20.03 -7.12 6.85
C ARG A 421 -19.52 -7.41 8.26
N GLN A 422 -18.41 -6.81 8.68
CA GLN A 422 -17.89 -6.98 10.04
C GLN A 422 -18.90 -6.54 11.11
N ARG A 423 -19.58 -5.40 10.90
CA ARG A 423 -20.63 -4.92 11.80
C ARG A 423 -21.72 -5.98 11.95
N LEU A 424 -22.27 -6.47 10.85
CA LEU A 424 -23.34 -7.47 10.89
C LEU A 424 -22.88 -8.77 11.58
N LEU A 425 -21.69 -9.26 11.23
CA LEU A 425 -21.09 -10.46 11.82
C LEU A 425 -20.86 -10.33 13.32
N SER A 426 -20.62 -9.12 13.84
CA SER A 426 -20.42 -8.88 15.28
C SER A 426 -21.67 -9.15 16.12
N GLY A 427 -22.85 -9.09 15.51
CA GLY A 427 -24.12 -9.44 16.15
C GLY A 427 -24.43 -10.94 16.16
N PHE A 428 -23.67 -11.75 15.42
CA PHE A 428 -23.91 -13.19 15.32
C PHE A 428 -23.19 -13.97 16.41
N THR A 429 -23.82 -15.08 16.82
CA THR A 429 -23.37 -15.98 17.88
C THR A 429 -23.12 -17.38 17.33
N ARG A 430 -22.47 -18.24 18.13
CA ARG A 430 -22.23 -19.65 17.76
C ARG A 430 -23.51 -20.50 17.67
N LYS A 431 -24.61 -20.01 18.23
CA LYS A 431 -25.91 -20.70 18.20
C LYS A 431 -26.69 -20.38 16.94
N ASP A 432 -26.36 -19.28 16.26
CA ASP A 432 -27.11 -18.83 15.09
C ASP A 432 -27.00 -19.80 13.91
N VAL A 433 -28.05 -19.77 13.09
CA VAL A 433 -28.07 -20.37 11.76
C VAL A 433 -28.47 -19.26 10.80
N VAL A 434 -27.58 -18.97 9.85
CA VAL A 434 -27.69 -17.82 8.96
C VAL A 434 -28.16 -18.26 7.59
N CYS A 435 -29.13 -17.54 7.04
CA CYS A 435 -29.58 -17.63 5.67
C CYS A 435 -29.12 -16.38 4.90
N ASP A 436 -28.27 -16.54 3.91
CA ASP A 436 -27.79 -15.46 3.03
C ASP A 436 -28.46 -15.63 1.66
N VAL A 437 -29.44 -14.77 1.35
CA VAL A 437 -30.37 -14.96 0.21
C VAL A 437 -29.72 -14.60 -1.14
N PHE A 438 -28.80 -13.63 -1.15
CA PHE A 438 -28.11 -13.09 -2.33
C PHE A 438 -26.59 -13.07 -2.10
N SER A 439 -26.06 -14.24 -1.78
CA SER A 439 -24.73 -14.42 -1.22
C SER A 439 -23.58 -14.07 -2.17
N GLY A 440 -23.82 -13.98 -3.48
CA GLY A 440 -22.79 -13.81 -4.50
C GLY A 440 -21.70 -14.88 -4.35
N VAL A 441 -20.44 -14.43 -4.36
CA VAL A 441 -19.27 -15.30 -4.13
C VAL A 441 -19.01 -15.66 -2.66
N GLY A 442 -19.93 -15.30 -1.77
CA GLY A 442 -19.91 -15.64 -0.35
C GLY A 442 -19.18 -14.72 0.62
N PRO A 443 -18.96 -13.41 0.40
CA PRO A 443 -18.22 -12.58 1.35
C PRO A 443 -18.87 -12.56 2.74
N LEU A 444 -20.20 -12.56 2.83
CA LEU A 444 -20.92 -12.66 4.10
C LEU A 444 -21.04 -14.12 4.55
N ALA A 445 -21.63 -15.00 3.72
CA ALA A 445 -21.82 -16.41 4.04
C ALA A 445 -20.58 -17.13 4.59
N ILE A 446 -19.42 -16.98 3.92
CA ILE A 446 -18.16 -17.63 4.32
C ILE A 446 -17.63 -17.00 5.62
N SER A 447 -17.77 -15.68 5.77
CA SER A 447 -17.38 -14.99 6.99
C SER A 447 -18.25 -15.42 8.18
N ALA A 448 -19.56 -15.55 7.98
CA ALA A 448 -20.51 -16.00 9.00
C ALA A 448 -20.22 -17.45 9.43
N ALA A 449 -19.88 -18.34 8.50
CA ALA A 449 -19.59 -19.75 8.79
C ALA A 449 -18.44 -19.97 9.79
N ARG A 450 -17.53 -19.00 9.93
CA ARG A 450 -16.49 -19.04 10.99
C ARG A 450 -17.05 -18.90 12.39
N ILE A 451 -18.19 -18.21 12.53
CA ILE A 451 -18.78 -17.81 13.81
C ILE A 451 -19.95 -18.73 14.15
N VAL A 452 -20.87 -18.92 13.22
CA VAL A 452 -22.19 -19.50 13.48
C VAL A 452 -22.20 -21.03 13.36
N LYS A 453 -23.33 -21.64 13.74
CA LYS A 453 -23.53 -23.10 13.71
C LYS A 453 -23.55 -23.62 12.28
N ARG A 454 -24.33 -22.99 11.40
CA ARG A 454 -24.53 -23.37 10.00
C ARG A 454 -24.94 -22.16 9.16
N VAL A 455 -24.60 -22.20 7.87
CA VAL A 455 -25.01 -21.19 6.89
C VAL A 455 -25.72 -21.86 5.71
N PHE A 456 -26.83 -21.28 5.27
CA PHE A 456 -27.47 -21.57 4.00
C PHE A 456 -27.23 -20.35 3.10
N ALA A 457 -26.60 -20.56 1.95
CA ALA A 457 -26.20 -19.48 1.05
C ALA A 457 -26.80 -19.73 -0.33
N ASN A 458 -27.47 -18.73 -0.87
CA ASN A 458 -28.11 -18.80 -2.18
C ASN A 458 -27.62 -17.65 -3.06
N ASP A 459 -27.54 -17.88 -4.36
CA ASP A 459 -27.45 -16.80 -5.33
C ASP A 459 -28.11 -17.22 -6.65
N LEU A 460 -28.62 -16.26 -7.42
CA LEU A 460 -29.22 -16.52 -8.72
C LEU A 460 -28.15 -16.76 -9.80
N ASN A 461 -27.00 -16.08 -9.69
CA ASN A 461 -25.94 -16.17 -10.68
C ASN A 461 -25.15 -17.50 -10.53
N PRO A 462 -25.17 -18.40 -11.52
CA PRO A 462 -24.48 -19.69 -11.43
C PRO A 462 -22.96 -19.54 -11.30
N TYR A 463 -22.35 -18.52 -11.91
CA TYR A 463 -20.91 -18.26 -11.76
C TYR A 463 -20.57 -17.82 -10.34
N ALA A 464 -21.44 -17.01 -9.71
CA ALA A 464 -21.24 -16.59 -8.33
C ALA A 464 -21.33 -17.79 -7.38
N VAL A 465 -22.26 -18.71 -7.62
CA VAL A 465 -22.41 -19.97 -6.88
C VAL A 465 -21.17 -20.85 -7.02
N GLU A 466 -20.64 -21.02 -8.23
CA GLU A 466 -19.41 -21.79 -8.46
C GLU A 466 -18.24 -21.20 -7.65
N TYR A 467 -18.08 -19.87 -7.67
CA TYR A 467 -17.07 -19.20 -6.84
C TYR A 467 -17.33 -19.34 -5.35
N LEU A 468 -18.58 -19.28 -4.89
CA LEU A 468 -18.97 -19.49 -3.50
C LEU A 468 -18.59 -20.90 -3.01
N GLU A 469 -18.84 -21.94 -3.81
CA GLU A 469 -18.44 -23.31 -3.49
C GLU A 469 -16.91 -23.45 -3.41
N ARG A 470 -16.20 -22.95 -4.44
CA ARG A 470 -14.73 -22.91 -4.46
C ARG A 470 -14.16 -22.17 -3.26
N ASN A 471 -14.73 -21.02 -2.92
CA ASN A 471 -14.31 -20.20 -1.79
C ASN A 471 -14.63 -20.87 -0.45
N SER A 472 -15.72 -21.63 -0.35
CA SER A 472 -16.04 -22.41 0.83
C SER A 472 -14.97 -23.48 1.11
N VAL A 473 -14.54 -24.21 0.07
CA VAL A 473 -13.45 -25.20 0.15
C VAL A 473 -12.11 -24.51 0.42
N LEU A 474 -11.81 -23.41 -0.27
CA LEU A 474 -10.56 -22.63 -0.10
C LEU A 474 -10.34 -22.19 1.35
N ASN A 475 -11.43 -21.91 2.07
CA ASN A 475 -11.41 -21.48 3.47
C ASN A 475 -11.71 -22.61 4.46
N LYS A 476 -11.87 -23.86 4.00
CA LYS A 476 -12.15 -25.05 4.83
C LYS A 476 -13.46 -24.95 5.61
N LEU A 477 -14.50 -24.42 4.97
CA LEU A 477 -15.82 -24.15 5.56
C LEU A 477 -16.95 -24.89 4.83
N GLU A 478 -16.63 -25.74 3.87
CA GLU A 478 -17.58 -26.50 3.05
C GLU A 478 -18.53 -27.37 3.88
N LYS A 479 -18.12 -27.84 5.06
CA LYS A 479 -18.97 -28.62 5.97
C LYS A 479 -20.01 -27.78 6.73
N LYS A 480 -19.83 -26.46 6.79
CA LYS A 480 -20.68 -25.53 7.53
C LYS A 480 -21.65 -24.75 6.64
N ILE A 481 -21.41 -24.75 5.33
CA ILE A 481 -22.16 -23.96 4.36
C ILE A 481 -22.87 -24.92 3.42
N LYS A 482 -24.19 -24.74 3.25
CA LYS A 482 -24.95 -25.40 2.19
C LYS A 482 -25.30 -24.35 1.14
N VAL A 483 -24.90 -24.61 -0.10
CA VAL A 483 -25.01 -23.68 -1.22
C VAL A 483 -26.20 -24.05 -2.11
N PHE A 484 -26.89 -23.04 -2.66
CA PHE A 484 -28.01 -23.17 -3.57
C PHE A 484 -27.88 -22.19 -4.73
N ASN A 485 -28.38 -22.59 -5.90
CA ASN A 485 -28.52 -21.71 -7.06
C ASN A 485 -30.01 -21.61 -7.43
N MET A 486 -30.71 -20.64 -6.85
CA MET A 486 -32.15 -20.46 -7.01
C MET A 486 -32.52 -18.97 -7.00
N ASP A 487 -33.68 -18.66 -7.58
CA ASP A 487 -34.38 -17.40 -7.29
C ASP A 487 -34.59 -17.24 -5.77
N GLY A 488 -34.44 -16.00 -5.28
CA GLY A 488 -34.50 -15.68 -3.85
C GLY A 488 -35.85 -16.04 -3.20
N ARG A 489 -36.97 -15.79 -3.89
CA ARG A 489 -38.30 -16.15 -3.36
C ARG A 489 -38.47 -17.67 -3.32
N ARG A 490 -38.06 -18.36 -4.38
CA ARG A 490 -38.11 -19.83 -4.44
C ARG A 490 -37.23 -20.46 -3.36
N PHE A 491 -36.05 -19.90 -3.13
CA PHE A 491 -35.13 -20.34 -2.09
C PHE A 491 -35.74 -20.22 -0.70
N ILE A 492 -36.28 -19.04 -0.34
CA ILE A 492 -36.96 -18.81 0.95
C ILE A 492 -38.10 -19.83 1.12
N LYS A 493 -39.01 -19.93 0.16
CA LYS A 493 -40.14 -20.87 0.23
C LYS A 493 -39.68 -22.32 0.42
N SER A 494 -38.69 -22.77 -0.36
CA SER A 494 -38.15 -24.13 -0.27
C SER A 494 -37.50 -24.40 1.08
N LEU A 495 -36.79 -23.43 1.65
CA LEU A 495 -36.10 -23.59 2.91
C LEU A 495 -37.09 -23.68 4.08
N TYR A 496 -38.13 -22.84 4.07
CA TYR A 496 -39.16 -22.82 5.12
C TYR A 496 -40.21 -23.94 5.00
N ALA A 497 -40.35 -24.55 3.82
CA ALA A 497 -41.15 -25.76 3.63
C ALA A 497 -40.50 -27.02 4.23
N SER A 498 -39.19 -26.99 4.51
CA SER A 498 -38.46 -28.11 5.10
C SER A 498 -38.38 -28.02 6.64
N ASP A 499 -38.02 -29.12 7.30
CA ASP A 499 -37.79 -29.14 8.76
C ASP A 499 -36.61 -28.28 9.21
N VAL A 500 -35.74 -27.88 8.26
CA VAL A 500 -34.59 -27.00 8.52
C VAL A 500 -35.03 -25.60 8.99
N SER A 501 -36.25 -25.19 8.63
CA SER A 501 -36.78 -23.85 8.86
C SER A 501 -36.72 -23.39 10.31
N GLN A 502 -36.98 -24.29 11.27
CA GLN A 502 -37.06 -23.96 12.69
C GLN A 502 -35.70 -23.64 13.31
N SER A 503 -34.61 -23.98 12.61
CA SER A 503 -33.26 -23.67 13.08
C SER A 503 -32.77 -22.28 12.68
N ILE A 504 -33.39 -21.62 11.70
CA ILE A 504 -32.90 -20.36 11.12
C ILE A 504 -33.21 -19.20 12.05
N THR A 505 -32.15 -18.55 12.54
CA THR A 505 -32.26 -17.41 13.47
C THR A 505 -31.95 -16.08 12.79
N GLN A 506 -31.21 -16.09 11.69
CA GLN A 506 -30.76 -14.90 10.98
C GLN A 506 -31.01 -15.04 9.49
N VAL A 507 -31.57 -14.01 8.86
CA VAL A 507 -31.74 -13.90 7.41
C VAL A 507 -31.07 -12.61 6.97
N VAL A 508 -30.26 -12.67 5.91
CA VAL A 508 -29.61 -11.50 5.34
C VAL A 508 -29.95 -11.39 3.85
N MET A 509 -30.42 -10.21 3.47
CA MET A 509 -30.87 -9.87 2.12
C MET A 509 -30.08 -8.65 1.63
N ASN A 510 -28.92 -8.93 1.07
CA ASN A 510 -27.86 -7.98 0.67
C ASN A 510 -27.94 -7.55 -0.81
N LEU A 511 -29.15 -7.50 -1.38
CA LEU A 511 -29.46 -6.99 -2.73
C LEU A 511 -30.18 -5.63 -2.63
N PRO A 512 -29.48 -4.49 -2.47
CA PRO A 512 -30.13 -3.26 -2.00
C PRO A 512 -31.06 -2.58 -3.03
N SER A 513 -31.01 -3.00 -4.30
CA SER A 513 -31.97 -2.54 -5.31
C SER A 513 -33.37 -3.05 -5.04
N GLU A 514 -33.51 -4.33 -4.69
CA GLU A 514 -34.78 -5.06 -4.76
C GLU A 514 -35.10 -5.85 -3.49
N ALA A 515 -34.18 -6.00 -2.54
CA ALA A 515 -34.34 -6.93 -1.41
C ALA A 515 -35.62 -6.71 -0.58
N ALA A 516 -36.12 -5.47 -0.49
CA ALA A 516 -37.41 -5.20 0.17
C ALA A 516 -38.59 -5.90 -0.51
N GLU A 517 -38.59 -6.01 -1.84
CA GLU A 517 -39.66 -6.64 -2.61
C GLU A 517 -39.73 -8.15 -2.39
N PHE A 518 -38.62 -8.78 -1.98
CA PHE A 518 -38.53 -10.20 -1.66
C PHE A 518 -39.02 -10.52 -0.23
N LEU A 519 -39.39 -9.51 0.57
CA LEU A 519 -39.95 -9.71 1.89
C LEU A 519 -41.33 -10.38 1.83
N ASP A 520 -42.03 -10.25 0.70
CA ASP A 520 -43.28 -10.95 0.39
C ASP A 520 -43.16 -12.48 0.56
N ALA A 521 -41.98 -13.04 0.28
CA ALA A 521 -41.71 -14.47 0.38
C ALA A 521 -41.75 -15.01 1.82
N PHE A 522 -41.68 -14.14 2.84
CA PHE A 522 -41.85 -14.53 4.24
C PHE A 522 -43.31 -14.60 4.70
N ARG A 523 -44.27 -14.12 3.87
CA ARG A 523 -45.69 -14.19 4.20
C ARG A 523 -46.17 -15.64 4.15
N GLY A 524 -46.76 -16.10 5.25
CA GLY A 524 -47.36 -17.43 5.34
C GLY A 524 -46.35 -18.58 5.34
N ILE A 525 -45.07 -18.35 5.66
CA ILE A 525 -44.06 -19.42 5.77
C ILE A 525 -44.44 -20.51 6.78
N TYR A 526 -45.28 -20.19 7.77
CA TYR A 526 -45.79 -21.12 8.77
C TYR A 526 -47.30 -21.38 8.64
N LYS A 527 -47.95 -20.97 7.54
CA LYS A 527 -49.41 -21.09 7.37
C LYS A 527 -49.95 -22.52 7.51
N ASN A 528 -49.16 -23.51 7.08
CA ASN A 528 -49.51 -24.93 7.13
C ASN A 528 -49.05 -25.62 8.41
N ARG A 529 -48.53 -24.87 9.40
CA ARG A 529 -48.02 -25.41 10.66
C ARG A 529 -48.96 -25.08 11.82
N PRO A 530 -49.04 -25.91 12.88
CA PRO A 530 -49.92 -25.67 14.03
C PRO A 530 -49.64 -24.33 14.72
N LYS A 531 -50.65 -23.49 15.00
CA LYS A 531 -50.41 -22.14 15.56
C LYS A 531 -49.77 -22.14 16.96
N ASP A 532 -49.92 -23.24 17.70
CA ASP A 532 -49.46 -23.39 19.09
C ASP A 532 -48.08 -24.05 19.21
N GLY A 533 -47.40 -24.31 18.08
CA GLY A 533 -46.04 -24.81 18.08
C GLY A 533 -45.01 -23.77 18.54
N GLU A 534 -43.86 -24.24 19.02
CA GLU A 534 -42.70 -23.38 19.21
C GLU A 534 -42.02 -23.09 17.86
N TYR A 535 -41.97 -21.81 17.49
CA TYR A 535 -41.38 -21.36 16.24
C TYR A 535 -40.26 -20.35 16.49
N THR A 536 -39.19 -20.51 15.74
CA THR A 536 -38.17 -19.48 15.60
C THR A 536 -38.63 -18.45 14.58
N PHE A 537 -38.70 -17.18 15.00
CA PHE A 537 -38.90 -16.05 14.11
C PHE A 537 -37.53 -15.41 13.85
N PRO A 538 -37.00 -15.48 12.61
CA PRO A 538 -35.66 -15.00 12.34
C PRO A 538 -35.58 -13.47 12.47
N MET A 539 -34.42 -12.99 12.87
CA MET A 539 -34.02 -11.61 12.64
C MET A 539 -33.68 -11.46 11.14
N ILE A 540 -34.38 -10.55 10.46
CA ILE A 540 -34.19 -10.24 9.04
C ILE A 540 -33.38 -8.95 8.94
N HIS A 541 -32.27 -9.02 8.21
CA HIS A 541 -31.44 -7.88 7.84
C HIS A 541 -31.61 -7.61 6.34
N VAL A 542 -32.34 -6.56 6.00
CA VAL A 542 -32.65 -6.19 4.61
C VAL A 542 -31.93 -4.90 4.23
N TYR A 543 -31.20 -4.93 3.11
CA TYR A 543 -30.53 -3.75 2.59
C TYR A 543 -31.38 -3.04 1.55
N GLY A 544 -31.23 -1.73 1.46
CA GLY A 544 -31.99 -0.90 0.52
C GLY A 544 -31.22 0.33 0.07
N PHE A 545 -31.60 0.88 -1.08
CA PHE A 545 -31.23 2.24 -1.45
C PHE A 545 -32.41 3.20 -1.28
N SER A 546 -32.15 4.45 -0.91
CA SER A 546 -33.14 5.52 -0.95
C SER A 546 -32.52 6.85 -1.38
N LYS A 547 -33.29 7.63 -2.16
CA LYS A 547 -32.97 9.02 -2.56
C LYS A 547 -33.92 10.04 -1.92
N ALA A 548 -34.80 9.60 -1.02
CA ALA A 548 -35.79 10.46 -0.39
C ALA A 548 -35.11 11.49 0.54
N ARG A 549 -35.86 12.54 0.90
CA ARG A 549 -35.42 13.53 1.91
C ARG A 549 -35.21 12.89 3.28
N ASP A 550 -36.07 11.92 3.62
CA ASP A 550 -35.95 11.04 4.78
C ASP A 550 -35.79 9.59 4.29
N PRO A 551 -34.53 9.14 4.05
CA PRO A 551 -34.23 7.79 3.59
C PRO A 551 -34.73 6.69 4.53
N GLU A 552 -34.67 6.90 5.84
CA GLU A 552 -35.07 5.94 6.84
C GLU A 552 -36.57 5.70 6.82
N PHE A 553 -37.36 6.77 6.77
CA PHE A 553 -38.82 6.68 6.66
C PHE A 553 -39.25 6.01 5.36
N ASP A 554 -38.68 6.43 4.21
CA ASP A 554 -38.97 5.81 2.90
C ASP A 554 -38.71 4.29 2.91
N PHE A 555 -37.58 3.87 3.49
CA PHE A 555 -37.24 2.46 3.51
C PHE A 555 -38.09 1.67 4.50
N HIS A 556 -38.45 2.27 5.64
CA HIS A 556 -39.39 1.70 6.60
C HIS A 556 -40.76 1.43 5.96
N GLU A 557 -41.30 2.40 5.23
CA GLU A 557 -42.59 2.27 4.54
C GLU A 557 -42.55 1.17 3.47
N ARG A 558 -41.48 1.07 2.68
CA ARG A 558 -41.34 -0.03 1.71
C ARG A 558 -41.31 -1.40 2.36
N ILE A 559 -40.72 -1.55 3.55
CA ILE A 559 -40.74 -2.79 4.33
C ILE A 559 -42.16 -3.12 4.80
N ARG A 560 -42.89 -2.14 5.34
CA ARG A 560 -44.30 -2.31 5.75
C ARG A 560 -45.19 -2.75 4.59
N ILE A 561 -45.05 -2.10 3.43
CA ILE A 561 -45.81 -2.41 2.22
C ILE A 561 -45.51 -3.84 1.75
N ALA A 562 -44.23 -4.21 1.63
CA ALA A 562 -43.85 -5.54 1.17
C ALA A 562 -44.30 -6.66 2.11
N LEU A 563 -44.31 -6.40 3.42
CA LEU A 563 -44.80 -7.33 4.42
C LEU A 563 -46.33 -7.31 4.58
N VAL A 564 -47.02 -6.29 4.05
CA VAL A 564 -48.43 -5.97 4.35
C VAL A 564 -48.68 -5.97 5.87
N GLU A 565 -47.84 -5.24 6.59
CA GLU A 565 -47.85 -5.17 8.05
C GLU A 565 -47.55 -3.75 8.52
N VAL A 566 -48.39 -3.22 9.41
CA VAL A 566 -48.30 -1.83 9.88
C VAL A 566 -47.35 -1.74 11.08
N ALA A 567 -47.37 -2.75 11.96
CA ALA A 567 -46.64 -2.74 13.22
C ALA A 567 -45.35 -3.56 13.16
N VAL A 568 -44.38 -3.11 12.34
CA VAL A 568 -43.02 -3.68 12.34
C VAL A 568 -42.07 -2.73 13.06
N ASN A 569 -41.49 -3.21 14.17
CA ASN A 569 -40.41 -2.50 14.85
C ASN A 569 -39.10 -2.74 14.09
N VAL A 570 -38.67 -1.74 13.32
CA VAL A 570 -37.52 -1.83 12.42
C VAL A 570 -36.42 -0.88 12.89
N ASP A 571 -35.23 -1.43 13.13
CA ASP A 571 -34.01 -0.65 13.34
C ASP A 571 -33.37 -0.33 11.99
N VAL A 572 -33.39 0.93 11.57
CA VAL A 572 -32.84 1.38 10.28
C VAL A 572 -31.54 2.12 10.48
N ARG A 573 -30.50 1.70 9.76
CA ARG A 573 -29.17 2.30 9.79
C ARG A 573 -28.73 2.77 8.42
N ARG A 574 -28.18 3.99 8.35
CA ARG A 574 -27.37 4.46 7.21
C ARG A 574 -26.03 3.73 7.16
N VAL A 575 -25.84 2.95 6.10
CA VAL A 575 -24.59 2.20 5.85
C VAL A 575 -23.56 3.13 5.21
N ARG A 576 -23.92 3.79 4.10
CA ARG A 576 -23.05 4.72 3.38
C ARG A 576 -23.82 5.53 2.34
N LEU A 577 -23.22 6.64 1.91
CA LEU A 577 -23.63 7.35 0.71
C LEU A 577 -23.11 6.60 -0.55
N VAL A 578 -23.97 6.41 -1.55
CA VAL A 578 -23.66 5.70 -2.79
C VAL A 578 -23.43 6.67 -3.95
N ALA A 579 -24.19 7.75 -3.97
CA ALA A 579 -24.11 8.87 -4.89
C ALA A 579 -24.70 10.11 -4.16
N PRO A 580 -24.51 11.34 -4.68
CA PRO A 580 -25.15 12.52 -4.09
C PRO A 580 -26.65 12.29 -3.83
N GLY A 581 -27.06 12.45 -2.57
CA GLY A 581 -28.45 12.22 -2.12
C GLY A 581 -28.92 10.77 -2.08
N LYS A 582 -28.14 9.77 -2.51
CA LYS A 582 -28.52 8.35 -2.50
C LYS A 582 -27.84 7.60 -1.35
N TRP A 583 -28.62 7.19 -0.36
CA TRP A 583 -28.15 6.39 0.78
C TRP A 583 -28.33 4.89 0.54
N MET A 584 -27.37 4.12 1.04
CA MET A 584 -27.53 2.69 1.32
C MET A 584 -27.91 2.51 2.79
N LEU A 585 -28.94 1.72 3.03
CA LEU A 585 -29.53 1.47 4.34
C LEU A 585 -29.48 -0.03 4.65
N CYS A 586 -29.45 -0.37 5.93
CA CYS A 586 -29.70 -1.70 6.46
C CYS A 586 -30.81 -1.59 7.49
N ALA A 587 -31.91 -2.30 7.29
CA ALA A 587 -33.01 -2.42 8.24
C ALA A 587 -32.96 -3.79 8.90
N SER A 588 -33.14 -3.84 10.22
CA SER A 588 -33.14 -5.07 11.01
C SER A 588 -34.42 -5.19 11.82
N PHE A 589 -35.11 -6.31 11.72
CA PHE A 589 -36.34 -6.59 12.48
C PHE A 589 -36.57 -8.09 12.64
N ILE A 590 -37.25 -8.48 13.72
CA ILE A 590 -37.71 -9.86 13.89
C ILE A 590 -38.95 -10.05 13.01
N LEU A 591 -39.01 -11.14 12.24
CA LEU A 591 -40.17 -11.46 11.41
C LEU A 591 -41.46 -11.50 12.26
N PRO A 592 -42.46 -10.65 11.99
CA PRO A 592 -43.68 -10.64 12.78
C PRO A 592 -44.45 -11.97 12.70
N LYS A 593 -45.03 -12.40 13.83
CA LYS A 593 -45.87 -13.60 13.89
C LYS A 593 -47.07 -13.50 12.94
N SER A 594 -47.70 -12.32 12.87
CA SER A 594 -48.81 -12.03 11.95
C SER A 594 -48.44 -12.32 10.49
N VAL A 595 -47.27 -11.86 10.05
CA VAL A 595 -46.75 -12.08 8.69
C VAL A 595 -46.46 -13.56 8.45
N ALA A 596 -45.76 -14.22 9.37
CA ALA A 596 -45.34 -15.61 9.20
C ALA A 596 -46.52 -16.59 9.06
N PHE A 597 -47.66 -16.29 9.68
CA PHE A 597 -48.90 -17.07 9.62
C PHE A 597 -49.97 -16.49 8.67
N ALA A 598 -49.64 -15.43 7.94
CA ALA A 598 -50.58 -14.80 7.02
C ALA A 598 -51.04 -15.76 5.91
N ASN A 599 -52.29 -15.59 5.45
CA ASN A 599 -52.75 -16.25 4.24
C ASN A 599 -52.01 -15.67 3.03
N THR A 600 -51.53 -16.55 2.14
CA THR A 600 -50.79 -16.15 0.93
C THR A 600 -51.70 -15.58 -0.16
N THR A 601 -53.02 -15.71 -0.02
CA THR A 601 -54.01 -15.03 -0.85
C THR A 601 -54.21 -13.63 -0.28
N VAL A 602 -53.58 -12.64 -0.90
CA VAL A 602 -54.14 -11.29 -0.83
C VAL A 602 -55.35 -11.37 -1.77
N ASP A 603 -56.56 -11.23 -1.21
CA ASP A 603 -57.75 -10.99 -2.01
C ASP A 603 -57.45 -9.78 -2.91
N THR A 604 -57.44 -10.04 -4.21
CA THR A 604 -57.19 -9.07 -5.29
C THR A 604 -58.11 -7.87 -5.21
#